data_AF-A0A2A2Y8L1-F1
#
_entry.id   AF-A0A2A2Y8L1-F1
#
_cell.length_a   1.000
_cell.length_b   1.000
_cell.length_c   1.000
_cell.angle_alpha   90.00
_cell.angle_beta   90.00
_cell.angle_gamma   90.00
#
_symmetry.space_group_name_H-M   'P 1'
#
loop_
_entity.id
_entity.type
_entity.pdbx_description
1 polymer ?
#
loop_
_entity_poly.entity_id
_entity_poly.type
_entity_poly.pdbx_seq_one_letter_code
_entity_poly.pdbx_strand_id
1 'polypeptide(L)' 'MPFEFIQIPANGQGNAKEELNQLLLRGRIASVRKEFVSHGEHSFWAFCVEYPSGPGLQDLRHHHMLE' A
#
# COMPACT_ATOMS: atom_id res chain seq x y z
N MET A 1 2.10 -5.63 -10.88
CA MET A 1 0.97 -5.38 -9.96
C MET A 1 1.33 -4.15 -9.13
N PRO A 2 0.47 -3.14 -9.05
CA PRO A 2 0.71 -2.00 -8.17
C PRO A 2 0.60 -2.46 -6.71
N PHE A 3 1.57 -2.07 -5.90
CA PHE A 3 1.59 -2.32 -4.46
C PHE A 3 2.00 -1.04 -3.74
N GLU A 4 1.56 -0.89 -2.51
CA GLU A 4 1.85 0.26 -1.66
C GLU A 4 2.29 -0.21 -0.28
N PHE A 5 3.34 0.41 0.24
CA PHE A 5 3.91 0.09 1.53
C PHE A 5 3.60 1.19 2.53
N ILE A 6 3.05 0.80 3.67
CA ILE A 6 2.74 1.70 4.78
C ILE A 6 3.44 1.18 6.02
N GLN A 7 4.07 2.07 6.78
CA GLN A 7 4.69 1.74 8.05
C GLN A 7 3.96 2.46 9.17
N ILE A 8 3.55 1.72 10.20
CA ILE A 8 2.87 2.26 11.36
C ILE A 8 3.74 2.04 12.59
N PRO A 9 4.24 3.09 13.25
CA PRO A 9 4.98 2.98 14.49
C PRO A 9 4.20 2.16 15.53
N ALA A 10 4.87 1.20 16.18
CA ALA A 10 4.22 0.34 17.18
C ALA A 10 3.82 1.13 18.45
N ASN A 11 4.46 2.28 18.68
CA ASN A 11 4.13 3.22 19.75
C ASN A 11 2.81 3.99 19.50
N GLY A 12 2.13 3.75 18.36
CA GLY A 12 0.84 4.35 18.04
C GLY A 12 0.89 5.84 17.73
N GLN A 13 2.08 6.40 17.52
CA GLN A 13 2.21 7.81 17.18
C GLN A 13 1.94 8.06 15.68
N GLY A 14 1.16 9.11 15.41
CA GLY A 14 0.91 9.64 14.08
C GLY A 14 -0.38 9.14 13.42
N ASN A 15 -0.66 9.71 12.23
CA ASN A 15 -1.89 9.47 11.47
C ASN A 15 -1.78 8.27 10.50
N ALA A 16 -0.71 7.48 10.57
CA ALA A 16 -0.46 6.37 9.64
C ALA A 16 -1.57 5.29 9.68
N LYS A 17 -2.25 5.15 10.83
CA LYS A 17 -3.43 4.30 10.97
C LYS A 17 -4.64 4.84 10.20
N GLU A 18 -4.87 6.15 10.24
CA GLU A 18 -5.95 6.79 9.48
C GLU A 18 -5.68 6.74 7.98
N GLU A 19 -4.44 6.95 7.57
CA GLU A 19 -4.01 6.80 6.17
C GLU A 19 -4.25 5.37 5.67
N LEU A 20 -3.85 4.35 6.44
CA LEU A 20 -4.14 2.95 6.12
C LEU A 20 -5.66 2.73 6.00
N ASN A 21 -6.46 3.20 6.96
CA ASN A 21 -7.91 3.03 6.90
C ASN A 21 -8.52 3.70 5.65
N GLN A 22 -8.10 4.91 5.32
CA GLN A 22 -8.56 5.62 4.10
C GLN A 22 -8.16 4.88 2.83
N LEU A 23 -6.96 4.31 2.80
CA LEU A 23 -6.46 3.52 1.69
C LEU A 23 -7.22 2.20 1.52
N LEU A 24 -7.51 1.52 2.63
CA LEU A 24 -8.37 0.33 2.66
C LEU A 24 -9.81 0.64 2.20
N LEU A 25 -10.31 1.84 2.48
CA LEU A 25 -11.64 2.30 2.08
C LEU A 25 -11.72 2.73 0.60
N ARG A 26 -10.62 3.19 0.01
CA ARG A 26 -10.59 3.82 -1.33
C ARG A 26 -10.91 2.88 -2.48
N GLY A 27 -10.83 1.57 -2.32
CA GLY A 27 -11.12 0.69 -3.44
C GLY A 27 -10.89 -0.79 -3.20
N ARG A 28 -10.80 -1.52 -4.31
CA ARG A 28 -10.67 -2.97 -4.32
C ARG A 28 -9.22 -3.33 -4.02
N ILE A 29 -9.02 -4.07 -2.94
CA ILE A 29 -7.71 -4.57 -2.55
C ILE A 29 -7.64 -6.06 -2.86
N ALA A 30 -6.52 -6.49 -3.45
CA ALA A 30 -6.29 -7.89 -3.77
C ALA A 30 -5.74 -8.65 -2.56
N SER A 31 -4.82 -8.03 -1.82
CA SER A 31 -4.16 -8.64 -0.67
C SER A 31 -3.59 -7.56 0.25
N VAL A 32 -3.60 -7.84 1.55
CA VAL A 32 -2.90 -7.01 2.55
C VAL A 32 -2.01 -7.94 3.36
N ARG A 33 -0.71 -7.69 3.33
CA ARG A 33 0.24 -8.37 4.20
C ARG A 33 0.66 -7.44 5.32
N LYS A 34 0.66 -7.96 6.54
CA LYS A 34 1.06 -7.25 7.75
C LYS A 34 2.23 -8.01 8.38
N GLU A 35 3.32 -7.31 8.62
CA GLU A 35 4.51 -7.86 9.25
C GLU A 35 4.96 -6.97 10.41
N PHE A 36 5.40 -7.57 11.51
CA PHE A 36 5.94 -6.81 12.64
C PHE A 36 7.46 -6.74 12.54
N VAL A 37 7.99 -5.52 12.45
CA VAL A 37 9.44 -5.30 12.48
C VAL A 37 9.81 -4.88 13.89
N SER A 38 10.45 -5.81 14.60
CA SER A 38 10.98 -5.58 15.95
C SER A 38 12.32 -4.86 15.84
N HIS A 39 12.33 -3.57 16.14
CA HIS A 39 13.52 -2.72 16.09
C HIS A 39 13.69 -1.89 17.39
N GLY A 40 13.39 -2.51 18.53
CA GLY A 40 13.46 -1.86 19.84
C GLY A 40 12.46 -0.70 19.96
N GLU A 41 12.95 0.49 20.34
CA GLU A 41 12.15 1.72 20.45
C GLU A 41 11.56 2.19 19.10
N HIS A 42 12.14 1.74 17.99
CA HIS A 42 11.67 2.03 16.64
C HIS A 42 10.88 0.87 16.03
N SER A 43 10.30 -0.01 16.84
CA SER A 43 9.46 -1.08 16.31
C SER A 43 8.26 -0.53 15.53
N PHE A 44 7.95 -1.13 14.40
CA PHE A 44 6.84 -0.71 13.54
C PHE A 44 6.15 -1.89 12.87
N TRP A 45 4.91 -1.67 12.47
CA TRP A 45 4.14 -2.57 11.63
C TRP A 45 4.33 -2.17 10.18
N ALA A 46 4.80 -3.10 9.35
CA ALA A 46 4.87 -2.94 7.91
C ALA A 46 3.61 -3.54 7.27
N PHE A 47 2.92 -2.74 6.47
CA PHE A 47 1.78 -3.15 5.68
C PHE A 47 2.14 -3.07 4.21
N CYS A 48 1.93 -4.16 3.48
CA CYS A 48 2.01 -4.20 2.03
C CYS A 48 0.60 -4.41 1.50
N VAL A 49 0.08 -3.41 0.80
CA VAL A 49 -1.24 -3.45 0.19
C VAL A 49 -1.07 -3.68 -1.31
N GLU A 50 -1.62 -4.78 -1.79
CA GLU A 50 -1.58 -5.17 -3.19
C GLU A 50 -2.93 -4.84 -3.83
N TYR A 51 -2.89 -4.13 -4.95
CA TYR A 51 -4.09 -3.78 -5.70
C TYR A 51 -4.32 -4.79 -6.84
N PRO A 52 -5.58 -5.17 -7.11
CA PRO A 52 -5.90 -5.99 -8.25
C PRO A 52 -5.52 -5.20 -9.50
N SER A 53 -4.66 -5.80 -10.33
CA SER A 53 -4.34 -5.23 -11.63
C SER A 53 -5.57 -5.39 -12.51
N GLY A 54 -6.47 -4.41 -12.48
CA GLY A 54 -7.55 -4.32 -13.46
C GLY A 54 -6.96 -4.10 -14.85
N PRO A 55 -7.60 -4.60 -15.91
CA PRO A 55 -7.11 -4.44 -17.29
C PRO A 55 -6.99 -2.98 -17.78
N GLY A 56 -7.34 -1.97 -16.98
CA GLY A 56 -7.37 -0.56 -17.40
C GLY A 56 -6.07 0.25 -17.23
N LEU A 57 -5.04 -0.25 -16.53
CA LEU A 57 -3.83 0.58 -16.26
C LEU A 57 -2.59 0.21 -17.11
N GLN A 58 -2.67 -0.86 -17.90
CA GLN A 58 -1.58 -1.27 -18.82
C GLN A 58 -1.82 -0.79 -20.25
N ASP A 59 -3.07 -0.45 -20.62
CA ASP A 59 -3.42 -0.05 -21.99
C ASP A 59 -2.96 1.37 -22.35
N LEU A 60 -2.93 2.29 -21.38
CA LEU A 60 -2.53 3.69 -21.60
C LEU A 60 -1.02 3.91 -21.78
N ARG A 61 -0.17 2.87 -21.60
CA ARG A 61 1.29 2.99 -21.79
C ARG A 61 1.79 2.53 -23.16
N HIS A 62 0.94 1.90 -23.98
CA HIS A 62 1.32 1.47 -25.33
C HIS A 62 0.85 2.40 -26.45
N HIS A 63 0.02 3.42 -26.17
CA HIS A 63 -0.50 4.31 -27.22
C HIS A 63 0.31 5.59 -27.43
N HIS A 64 1.42 5.81 -26.71
CA HIS A 64 2.22 7.05 -26.82
C HIS A 64 3.66 6.78 -27.27
N MET A 65 3.84 5.92 -28.29
CA MET A 65 5.14 5.72 -28.93
C MET A 65 4.99 5.28 -30.40
N LEU A 66 4.21 6.01 -31.21
CA LEU A 66 4.33 6.01 -32.68
C LEU A 66 3.69 7.30 -33.22
N GLU A 67 4.44 8.39 -33.19
CA GLU A 67 4.31 9.51 -34.15
C GLU A 67 5.71 9.89 -34.63
#